data_AF-A0A165F1S4-F1
#
_entry.id   AF-A0A165F1S4-F1
#
_cell.length_a   1.000
_cell.length_b   1.000
_cell.length_c   1.000
_cell.angle_alpha   90.00
_cell.angle_beta   90.00
_cell.angle_gamma   90.00
#
_symmetry.space_group_name_H-M   'P 1'
#
loop_
_entity.id
_entity.type
_entity.pdbx_description
1 polymer ?
#
loop_
_entity_poly.entity_id
_entity_poly.type
_entity_poly.pdbx_seq_one_letter_code
_entity_poly.pdbx_strand_id
1 'polypeptide(L)'
;MYCSRSHAGFPSLRSLALSFDYSFPQLIRLLELVKDTMHDLFLEVGVSETLSSPMTLPLLETLTIIEEPVFVAPSGNVMLIAPTLHYLGVDAQKMAGLQPLLRQFSSTLVNIDFFGAPLDTTVSVTCEFLQNVACITFPPDAEPKGSFFSHLATSIPCSWLRLQRISFADETICDKECYDGLPLLLASVMLRRSVLTRNRIYHVESTRSALAKMHLLALLQKYSGYLRRKEHVANRARTRDAAARVSQTGGGSTTKKDGSCAPDAREREDEVFYADTMSMPDSTTCSFSGVST
;
A
#
# COMPACT_ATOMS: atom_id res chain seq x y z
N MET A 1 32.66 -18.29 -12.07
CA MET A 1 32.40 -19.41 -13.00
C MET A 1 32.52 -18.88 -14.42
N TYR A 2 33.49 -19.32 -15.23
CA TYR A 2 33.66 -18.82 -16.60
C TYR A 2 32.91 -19.72 -17.58
N CYS A 3 31.74 -19.30 -18.05
CA CYS A 3 31.05 -20.01 -19.12
C CYS A 3 31.76 -19.77 -20.47
N SER A 4 32.12 -20.86 -21.15
CA SER A 4 32.63 -20.87 -22.53
C SER A 4 31.61 -20.25 -23.51
N ARG A 5 32.08 -19.65 -24.63
CA ARG A 5 31.21 -19.07 -25.68
C ARG A 5 30.32 -20.10 -26.38
N SER A 6 30.62 -21.39 -26.24
CA SER A 6 29.93 -22.51 -26.88
C SER A 6 28.96 -23.27 -25.96
N HIS A 7 28.68 -22.77 -24.75
CA HIS A 7 27.71 -23.42 -23.87
C HIS A 7 26.29 -23.19 -24.37
N ALA A 8 25.52 -24.26 -24.58
CA ALA A 8 24.15 -24.25 -25.11
C ALA A 8 23.09 -23.73 -24.12
N GLY A 9 23.49 -22.84 -23.19
CA GLY A 9 22.63 -22.36 -22.10
C GLY A 9 22.37 -23.42 -21.02
N PHE A 10 21.46 -23.10 -20.10
CA PHE A 10 21.02 -24.01 -19.04
C PHE A 10 19.52 -24.30 -19.21
N PRO A 11 19.12 -25.24 -20.08
CA PRO A 11 17.73 -25.40 -20.51
C PRO A 11 16.75 -25.80 -19.40
N SER A 12 17.25 -26.18 -18.22
CA SER A 12 16.45 -26.54 -17.05
C SER A 12 16.57 -25.54 -15.91
N LEU A 13 17.41 -24.51 -16.03
CA LEU A 13 17.59 -23.53 -14.96
C LEU A 13 16.41 -22.56 -14.96
N ARG A 14 15.63 -22.61 -13.88
CA ARG A 14 14.43 -21.78 -13.68
C ARG A 14 14.63 -20.67 -12.67
N SER A 15 15.52 -20.88 -11.71
CA SER A 15 15.79 -19.93 -10.63
C SER A 15 17.27 -19.59 -10.63
N LEU A 16 17.57 -18.30 -10.51
CA LEU A 16 18.91 -17.78 -10.44
C LEU A 16 19.00 -16.75 -9.30
N ALA A 17 19.90 -16.99 -8.36
CA ALA A 17 20.22 -16.06 -7.29
C ALA A 17 21.70 -15.66 -7.38
N LEU A 18 21.95 -14.35 -7.37
CA LEU A 18 23.29 -13.75 -7.48
C LEU A 18 23.48 -12.76 -6.34
N SER A 19 24.48 -13.02 -5.48
CA SER A 19 24.74 -12.27 -4.24
C SER A 19 26.21 -11.82 -4.09
N PHE A 20 26.91 -11.60 -5.19
CA PHE A 20 28.34 -11.28 -5.21
C PHE A 20 28.66 -10.26 -6.31
N ASP A 21 29.84 -9.65 -6.24
CA ASP A 21 30.35 -8.71 -7.25
C ASP A 21 30.64 -9.42 -8.59
N TYR A 22 29.59 -9.67 -9.36
CA TYR A 22 29.72 -10.02 -10.77
C TYR A 22 30.06 -8.78 -11.57
N SER A 23 30.99 -8.91 -12.51
CA SER A 23 31.15 -7.83 -13.50
C SER A 23 29.87 -7.74 -14.34
N PHE A 24 29.43 -6.51 -14.62
CA PHE A 24 28.23 -6.27 -15.41
C PHE A 24 28.17 -7.10 -16.71
N PRO A 25 29.25 -7.23 -17.50
CA PRO A 25 29.22 -8.03 -18.72
C PRO A 25 29.00 -9.53 -18.47
N GLN A 26 29.45 -10.05 -17.31
CA GLN A 26 29.20 -11.45 -16.94
C GLN A 26 27.75 -11.67 -16.53
N LEU A 27 27.16 -10.73 -15.78
CA LEU A 27 25.74 -10.76 -15.43
C LEU A 27 24.89 -10.79 -16.70
N ILE A 28 25.09 -9.85 -17.63
CA ILE A 28 24.30 -9.78 -18.87
C ILE A 28 24.44 -11.07 -19.67
N ARG A 29 25.66 -11.58 -19.81
CA ARG A 29 25.90 -12.83 -20.53
C ARG A 29 25.22 -14.03 -19.86
N LEU A 30 25.18 -14.08 -18.54
CA LEU A 30 24.50 -15.13 -17.81
C LEU A 30 22.98 -15.05 -18.03
N LEU A 31 22.40 -13.85 -17.90
CA LEU A 31 20.97 -13.63 -18.15
C LEU A 31 20.57 -14.01 -19.58
N GLU A 32 21.39 -13.68 -20.58
CA GLU A 32 21.16 -14.11 -21.98
C GLU A 32 21.17 -15.63 -22.17
N LEU A 33 21.94 -16.38 -21.38
CA LEU A 33 22.00 -17.84 -21.45
C LEU A 33 20.78 -18.55 -20.83
N VAL A 34 20.00 -17.83 -20.03
CA VAL A 34 18.88 -18.40 -19.24
C VAL A 34 17.55 -17.67 -19.50
N LYS A 35 17.53 -16.66 -20.37
CA LYS A 35 16.36 -15.79 -20.59
C LYS A 35 15.08 -16.53 -20.94
N ASP A 36 15.20 -17.62 -21.69
CA ASP A 36 14.05 -18.38 -22.20
C ASP A 36 13.53 -19.43 -21.18
N THR A 37 14.21 -19.60 -20.04
CA THR A 37 13.86 -20.62 -19.03
C THR A 37 13.67 -20.07 -17.63
N MET A 38 14.03 -18.81 -17.40
CA MET A 38 14.07 -18.22 -16.07
C MET A 38 12.68 -17.74 -15.60
N HIS A 39 12.28 -18.23 -14.42
CA HIS A 39 11.07 -17.86 -13.70
C HIS A 39 11.38 -16.97 -12.50
N ASP A 40 12.47 -17.27 -11.77
CA ASP A 40 12.85 -16.55 -10.55
C ASP A 40 14.24 -15.94 -10.69
N LEU A 41 14.35 -14.63 -10.47
CA LEU A 41 15.60 -13.91 -10.50
C LEU A 41 15.80 -13.10 -9.22
N PHE A 42 16.84 -13.42 -8.47
CA PHE A 42 17.28 -12.68 -7.29
C PHE A 42 18.63 -12.00 -7.56
N LEU A 43 18.66 -10.68 -7.45
CA LEU A 43 19.82 -9.84 -7.68
C LEU A 43 20.17 -9.03 -6.43
N GLU A 44 21.26 -9.42 -5.80
CA GLU A 44 21.96 -8.68 -4.76
C GLU A 44 23.37 -8.40 -5.30
N VAL A 45 23.44 -7.51 -6.28
CA VAL A 45 24.67 -7.22 -7.02
C VAL A 45 24.90 -5.71 -7.01
N GLY A 46 26.00 -5.27 -6.42
CA GLY A 46 26.39 -3.86 -6.32
C GLY A 46 26.96 -3.27 -7.61
N VAL A 47 26.28 -3.47 -8.75
CA VAL A 47 26.75 -2.96 -10.04
C VAL A 47 26.16 -1.60 -10.33
N SER A 48 27.01 -0.59 -10.53
CA SER A 48 26.59 0.77 -10.90
C SER A 48 26.23 0.93 -12.38
N GLU A 49 26.48 -0.09 -13.20
CA GLU A 49 26.19 -0.10 -14.63
C GLU A 49 24.74 -0.53 -14.89
N THR A 50 24.11 0.13 -15.87
CA THR A 50 22.74 -0.16 -16.31
C THR A 50 22.74 -0.82 -17.69
N LEU A 51 21.68 -1.55 -18.01
CA LEU A 51 21.51 -2.14 -19.33
C LEU A 51 21.59 -1.09 -20.44
N SER A 52 22.40 -1.37 -21.47
CA SER A 52 22.51 -0.55 -22.68
C SER A 52 21.45 -0.88 -23.73
N SER A 53 20.80 -2.04 -23.61
CA SER A 53 19.74 -2.52 -24.49
C SER A 53 18.63 -3.22 -23.70
N PRO A 54 17.38 -3.22 -24.18
CA PRO A 54 16.30 -3.96 -23.54
C PRO A 54 16.59 -5.46 -23.44
N MET A 55 16.30 -6.05 -22.28
CA MET A 55 16.41 -7.47 -21.99
C MET A 55 15.02 -8.06 -21.82
N THR A 56 14.74 -9.14 -22.56
CA THR A 56 13.45 -9.83 -22.51
C THR A 56 13.58 -11.12 -21.72
N LEU A 57 12.79 -11.25 -20.64
CA LEU A 57 12.69 -12.44 -19.80
C LEU A 57 11.22 -12.89 -19.81
N PRO A 58 10.77 -13.64 -20.83
CA PRO A 58 9.35 -13.89 -21.10
C PRO A 58 8.65 -14.75 -20.04
N LEU A 59 9.40 -15.59 -19.32
CA LEU A 59 8.88 -16.49 -18.29
C LEU A 59 9.11 -15.97 -16.87
N LEU A 60 9.69 -14.78 -16.71
CA LEU A 60 10.04 -14.25 -15.40
C LEU A 60 8.79 -13.89 -14.60
N GLU A 61 8.58 -14.62 -13.52
CA GLU A 61 7.45 -14.50 -12.59
C GLU A 61 7.82 -13.70 -11.34
N THR A 62 9.05 -13.91 -10.86
CA THR A 62 9.58 -13.37 -9.61
C THR A 62 10.87 -12.62 -9.88
N LEU A 63 10.92 -11.35 -9.46
CA LEU A 63 12.13 -10.54 -9.50
C LEU A 63 12.41 -9.98 -8.11
N THR A 64 13.62 -10.14 -7.60
CA THR A 64 14.08 -9.48 -6.38
C THR A 64 15.34 -8.67 -6.67
N ILE A 65 15.35 -7.40 -6.30
CA ILE A 65 16.48 -6.47 -6.47
C ILE A 65 16.76 -5.82 -5.11
N ILE A 66 17.92 -6.13 -4.54
CA ILE A 66 18.34 -5.60 -3.23
C ILE A 66 19.24 -4.37 -3.38
N GLU A 67 20.14 -4.39 -4.36
CA GLU A 67 21.13 -3.34 -4.55
C GLU A 67 20.71 -2.36 -5.66
N GLU A 68 21.50 -2.22 -6.72
CA GLU A 68 21.25 -1.20 -7.75
C GLU A 68 20.19 -1.63 -8.78
N PRO A 69 19.38 -0.69 -9.30
CA PRO A 69 18.31 -0.98 -10.25
C PRO A 69 18.86 -1.20 -11.66
N VAL A 70 19.54 -2.32 -11.89
CA VAL A 70 20.23 -2.66 -13.17
C VAL A 70 19.33 -2.59 -14.42
N PHE A 71 18.01 -2.72 -14.23
CA PHE A 71 17.00 -2.67 -15.28
C PHE A 71 16.41 -1.28 -15.54
N VAL A 72 16.86 -0.24 -14.84
CA VAL A 72 16.41 1.13 -15.04
C VAL A 72 17.59 1.97 -15.51
N ALA A 73 17.52 2.48 -16.74
CA ALA A 73 18.55 3.36 -17.27
C ALA A 73 18.55 4.71 -16.53
N PRO A 74 19.66 5.47 -16.54
CA PRO A 74 19.74 6.79 -15.91
C PRO A 74 18.72 7.81 -16.44
N SER A 75 18.21 7.59 -17.67
CA SER A 75 17.13 8.38 -18.25
C SER A 75 15.74 8.07 -17.66
N GLY A 76 15.63 7.10 -16.75
CA GLY A 76 14.37 6.60 -16.20
C GLY A 76 13.66 5.58 -17.10
N ASN A 77 14.29 5.13 -18.19
CA ASN A 77 13.71 4.11 -19.07
C ASN A 77 13.93 2.71 -18.49
N VAL A 78 12.87 1.92 -18.42
CA VAL A 78 12.95 0.52 -18.00
C VAL A 78 13.44 -0.34 -19.18
N MET A 79 14.51 -1.08 -18.94
CA MET A 79 15.16 -1.98 -19.91
C MET A 79 14.71 -3.43 -19.77
N LEU A 80 13.87 -3.77 -18.78
CA LEU A 80 13.33 -5.11 -18.60
C LEU A 80 11.97 -5.27 -19.29
N ILE A 81 11.82 -6.34 -20.06
CA ILE A 81 10.54 -6.79 -20.63
C ILE A 81 10.22 -8.16 -20.03
N ALA A 82 9.29 -8.19 -19.07
CA ALA A 82 8.88 -9.39 -18.34
C ALA A 82 7.35 -9.43 -18.20
N PRO A 83 6.62 -9.89 -19.23
CA PRO A 83 5.15 -9.78 -19.28
C PRO A 83 4.43 -10.64 -18.23
N THR A 84 5.10 -11.65 -17.68
CA THR A 84 4.58 -12.59 -16.67
C THR A 84 4.94 -12.20 -15.24
N LEU A 85 5.67 -11.09 -15.06
CA LEU A 85 6.16 -10.63 -13.77
C LEU A 85 4.99 -10.22 -12.87
N HIS A 86 4.83 -10.92 -11.76
CA HIS A 86 3.75 -10.68 -10.81
C HIS A 86 4.24 -10.57 -9.36
N TYR A 87 5.49 -10.93 -9.08
CA TYR A 87 6.14 -10.73 -7.80
C TYR A 87 7.35 -9.81 -7.95
N LEU A 88 7.47 -8.85 -7.03
CA LEU A 88 8.64 -7.98 -6.96
C LEU A 88 9.14 -7.82 -5.52
N GLY A 89 10.40 -8.19 -5.28
CA GLY A 89 11.15 -7.89 -4.07
C GLY A 89 12.07 -6.68 -4.28
N VAL A 90 12.06 -5.72 -3.36
CA VAL A 90 12.82 -4.47 -3.49
C VAL A 90 13.37 -3.99 -2.17
N ASP A 91 14.62 -3.51 -2.15
CA ASP A 91 15.13 -2.76 -1.00
C ASP A 91 14.46 -1.38 -0.90
N ALA A 92 13.94 -1.07 0.29
CA ALA A 92 13.31 0.19 0.63
C ALA A 92 14.16 1.42 0.28
N GLN A 93 15.46 1.39 0.50
CA GLN A 93 16.38 2.49 0.22
C GLN A 93 16.54 2.75 -1.29
N LYS A 94 16.32 1.72 -2.10
CA LYS A 94 16.51 1.75 -3.56
C LYS A 94 15.20 2.00 -4.32
N MET A 95 14.08 2.05 -3.61
CA MET A 95 12.74 2.24 -4.17
C MET A 95 12.63 3.46 -5.09
N ALA A 96 13.27 4.58 -4.76
CA ALA A 96 13.21 5.78 -5.58
C ALA A 96 13.75 5.54 -7.01
N GLY A 97 14.85 4.79 -7.14
CA GLY A 97 15.41 4.40 -8.45
C GLY A 97 14.57 3.37 -9.20
N LEU A 98 13.73 2.62 -8.48
CA LEU A 98 12.85 1.59 -9.03
C LEU A 98 11.45 2.10 -9.42
N GLN A 99 11.15 3.39 -9.20
CA GLN A 99 9.86 3.99 -9.56
C GLN A 99 9.44 3.71 -11.02
N PRO A 100 10.33 3.82 -12.03
CA PRO A 100 9.95 3.52 -13.41
C PRO A 100 9.52 2.07 -13.61
N LEU A 101 10.22 1.14 -12.95
CA LEU A 101 9.93 -0.30 -13.00
C LEU A 101 8.56 -0.59 -12.38
N LEU A 102 8.27 -0.02 -11.21
CA LEU A 102 6.99 -0.16 -10.53
C LEU A 102 5.84 0.40 -11.36
N ARG A 103 6.05 1.53 -12.05
CA ARG A 103 5.06 2.11 -12.95
C ARG A 103 4.78 1.19 -14.14
N GLN A 104 5.83 0.65 -14.78
CA GLN A 104 5.69 -0.25 -15.92
C GLN A 104 4.91 -1.52 -15.56
N PHE A 105 5.25 -2.16 -14.44
CA PHE A 105 4.64 -3.44 -14.04
C PHE A 105 3.43 -3.27 -13.10
N SER A 106 2.94 -2.04 -12.92
CA SER A 106 1.85 -1.72 -12.00
C SER A 106 0.57 -2.55 -12.18
N SER A 107 0.28 -2.98 -13.41
CA SER A 107 -0.90 -3.76 -13.77
C SER A 107 -0.71 -5.27 -13.64
N THR A 108 0.54 -5.76 -13.59
CA THR A 108 0.85 -7.19 -13.47
C THR A 108 1.28 -7.58 -12.06
N LEU A 109 1.96 -6.68 -11.33
CA LEU A 109 2.42 -6.94 -9.96
C LEU A 109 1.27 -7.21 -9.00
N VAL A 110 1.28 -8.40 -8.40
CA VAL A 110 0.32 -8.89 -7.40
C VAL A 110 0.96 -8.87 -6.01
N ASN A 111 2.23 -9.22 -5.91
CA ASN A 111 2.96 -9.38 -4.66
C ASN A 111 4.15 -8.43 -4.63
N ILE A 112 4.32 -7.73 -3.50
CA ILE A 112 5.49 -6.88 -3.26
C ILE A 112 6.05 -7.16 -1.88
N ASP A 113 7.35 -7.39 -1.85
CA ASP A 113 8.11 -7.59 -0.63
C ASP A 113 9.14 -6.46 -0.52
N PHE A 114 9.13 -5.76 0.60
CA PHE A 114 10.09 -4.68 0.89
C PHE A 114 11.23 -5.23 1.72
N PHE A 115 12.48 -5.00 1.37
CA PHE A 115 13.65 -5.46 2.15
C PHE A 115 14.45 -4.26 2.67
N GLY A 116 15.41 -4.54 3.54
CA GLY A 116 16.40 -3.55 3.95
C GLY A 116 15.87 -2.55 4.97
N ALA A 117 16.19 -1.27 4.80
CA ALA A 117 16.01 -0.27 5.84
C ALA A 117 14.54 0.05 6.18
N PRO A 118 14.28 0.73 7.32
CA PRO A 118 12.94 1.09 7.73
C PRO A 118 12.19 1.91 6.67
N LEU A 119 10.91 1.58 6.48
CA LEU A 119 10.06 2.22 5.49
C LEU A 119 9.51 3.53 6.05
N ASP A 120 9.87 4.63 5.39
CA ASP A 120 9.40 5.97 5.71
C ASP A 120 8.41 6.50 4.65
N THR A 121 8.00 7.77 4.78
CA THR A 121 7.07 8.40 3.85
C THR A 121 7.60 8.49 2.42
N THR A 122 8.90 8.43 2.17
CA THR A 122 9.44 8.49 0.79
C THR A 122 9.06 7.23 0.00
N VAL A 123 9.11 6.06 0.63
CA VAL A 123 8.71 4.79 0.02
C VAL A 123 7.21 4.78 -0.30
N SER A 124 6.42 5.48 0.51
CA SER A 124 4.97 5.55 0.32
C SER A 124 4.56 6.29 -0.96
N VAL A 125 5.34 7.27 -1.42
CA VAL A 125 5.08 7.98 -2.69
C VAL A 125 5.33 7.05 -3.87
N THR A 126 6.39 6.24 -3.83
CA THR A 126 6.73 5.31 -4.91
C THR A 126 5.67 4.20 -5.07
N CYS A 127 4.96 3.87 -4.00
CA CYS A 127 3.94 2.85 -3.98
C CYS A 127 2.62 3.28 -4.68
N GLU A 128 2.43 4.57 -4.95
CA GLU A 128 1.16 5.11 -5.47
C GLU A 128 0.77 4.57 -6.86
N PHE A 129 1.75 4.12 -7.65
CA PHE A 129 1.54 3.67 -9.03
C PHE A 129 0.98 2.26 -9.13
N LEU A 130 1.04 1.48 -8.05
CA LEU A 130 0.74 0.06 -8.07
C LEU A 130 -0.77 -0.18 -8.14
N GLN A 131 -1.26 -0.78 -9.22
CA GLN A 131 -2.70 -0.91 -9.47
C GLN A 131 -3.24 -2.31 -9.14
N ASN A 132 -2.38 -3.32 -9.25
CA ASN A 132 -2.78 -4.73 -9.20
C ASN A 132 -2.40 -5.45 -7.90
N VAL A 133 -1.76 -4.76 -6.97
CA VAL A 133 -1.21 -5.35 -5.74
C VAL A 133 -2.31 -5.93 -4.87
N ALA A 134 -2.12 -7.19 -4.49
CA ALA A 134 -2.98 -7.96 -3.61
C ALA A 134 -2.30 -8.34 -2.30
N CYS A 135 -0.98 -8.52 -2.31
CA CYS A 135 -0.19 -8.92 -1.14
C CYS A 135 1.01 -7.99 -0.97
N ILE A 136 1.21 -7.53 0.26
CA ILE A 136 2.40 -6.77 0.66
C ILE A 136 3.03 -7.48 1.85
N THR A 137 4.34 -7.68 1.80
CA THR A 137 5.11 -8.33 2.86
C THR A 137 6.20 -7.40 3.39
N PHE A 138 6.27 -7.34 4.72
CA PHE A 138 7.30 -6.64 5.47
C PHE A 138 8.16 -7.68 6.22
N PRO A 139 9.31 -8.13 5.67
CA PRO A 139 10.31 -8.95 6.35
C PRO A 139 10.91 -8.22 7.58
N PRO A 140 11.65 -8.93 8.45
CA PRO A 140 12.08 -8.42 9.76
C PRO A 140 12.90 -7.14 9.71
N ASP A 141 13.67 -6.97 8.64
CA ASP A 141 14.53 -5.82 8.37
C ASP A 141 13.74 -4.59 7.90
N ALA A 142 12.68 -4.78 7.10
CA ALA A 142 11.91 -3.71 6.50
C ALA A 142 10.73 -3.24 7.38
N GLU A 143 11.05 -2.69 8.55
CA GLU A 143 10.04 -2.19 9.49
C GLU A 143 9.38 -0.89 8.99
N PRO A 144 8.05 -0.83 8.82
CA PRO A 144 7.37 0.43 8.61
C PRO A 144 7.37 1.27 9.89
N LYS A 145 7.65 2.58 9.76
CA LYS A 145 7.78 3.51 10.89
C LYS A 145 6.94 4.78 10.71
N GLY A 146 6.64 5.43 11.84
CA GLY A 146 5.95 6.70 11.92
C GLY A 146 4.63 6.70 11.14
N SER A 147 4.40 7.76 10.37
CA SER A 147 3.16 7.95 9.61
C SER A 147 3.07 7.15 8.30
N PHE A 148 3.91 6.13 8.05
CA PHE A 148 3.95 5.37 6.79
C PHE A 148 2.55 4.93 6.30
N PHE A 149 1.81 4.16 7.10
CA PHE A 149 0.48 3.68 6.70
C PHE A 149 -0.56 4.80 6.61
N SER A 150 -0.46 5.82 7.45
CA SER A 150 -1.33 7.01 7.37
C SER A 150 -1.10 7.76 6.06
N HIS A 151 0.16 7.92 5.64
CA HIS A 151 0.51 8.54 4.38
C HIS A 151 -0.01 7.72 3.21
N LEU A 152 0.27 6.40 3.18
CA LEU A 152 -0.28 5.47 2.19
C LEU A 152 -1.82 5.57 2.10
N ALA A 153 -2.51 5.65 3.24
CA ALA A 153 -3.97 5.75 3.28
C ALA A 153 -4.49 7.02 2.58
N THR A 154 -3.73 8.12 2.65
CA THR A 154 -4.06 9.40 2.03
C THR A 154 -3.62 9.51 0.57
N SER A 155 -2.47 8.95 0.20
CA SER A 155 -1.89 9.07 -1.14
C SER A 155 -2.34 7.97 -2.11
N ILE A 156 -2.55 6.75 -1.63
CA ILE A 156 -2.81 5.56 -2.47
C ILE A 156 -4.30 5.15 -2.65
N PRO A 157 -5.35 5.86 -2.15
CA PRO A 157 -6.65 5.22 -1.99
C PRO A 157 -7.33 4.77 -3.30
N CYS A 158 -6.83 5.09 -4.50
CA CYS A 158 -7.30 4.54 -5.78
C CYS A 158 -6.55 3.30 -6.29
N SER A 159 -5.29 3.10 -5.91
CA SER A 159 -4.40 2.20 -6.64
C SER A 159 -4.44 0.78 -6.06
N TRP A 160 -4.61 0.64 -4.74
CA TRP A 160 -4.59 -0.66 -4.05
C TRP A 160 -5.97 -1.30 -3.90
N LEU A 161 -6.85 -1.12 -4.89
CA LEU A 161 -8.19 -1.72 -4.88
C LEU A 161 -8.17 -3.25 -4.91
N ARG A 162 -7.02 -3.89 -5.17
CA ARG A 162 -6.86 -5.34 -5.15
C ARG A 162 -6.25 -5.89 -3.86
N LEU A 163 -5.83 -5.02 -2.94
CA LEU A 163 -5.17 -5.41 -1.69
C LEU A 163 -6.07 -6.34 -0.86
N GLN A 164 -5.47 -7.44 -0.41
CA GLN A 164 -6.13 -8.52 0.33
C GLN A 164 -5.31 -8.90 1.56
N ARG A 165 -3.98 -8.90 1.44
CA ARG A 165 -3.07 -9.30 2.49
C ARG A 165 -1.99 -8.24 2.75
N ILE A 166 -1.78 -7.96 4.03
CA ILE A 166 -0.57 -7.28 4.52
C ILE A 166 0.07 -8.24 5.53
N SER A 167 1.31 -8.64 5.29
CA SER A 167 2.05 -9.59 6.11
C SER A 167 3.23 -8.91 6.77
N PHE A 168 3.43 -9.20 8.04
CA PHE A 168 4.56 -8.73 8.84
C PHE A 168 5.35 -9.94 9.33
N ALA A 169 6.66 -9.93 9.16
CA ALA A 169 7.52 -10.97 9.68
C ALA A 169 7.65 -10.87 11.21
N ASP A 170 8.10 -11.97 11.80
CA ASP A 170 7.96 -12.29 13.24
C ASP A 170 8.55 -11.26 14.22
N GLU A 171 9.38 -10.33 13.75
CA GLU A 171 10.12 -9.37 14.56
C GLU A 171 9.86 -7.91 14.20
N THR A 172 9.04 -7.59 13.20
CA THR A 172 8.85 -6.18 12.82
C THR A 172 8.11 -5.41 13.91
N ILE A 173 8.82 -4.51 14.59
CA ILE A 173 8.26 -3.61 15.61
C ILE A 173 7.82 -2.33 14.89
N CYS A 174 6.57 -2.32 14.43
CA CYS A 174 5.92 -1.08 14.00
C CYS A 174 5.65 -0.22 15.24
N ASP A 175 6.04 1.06 15.21
CA ASP A 175 5.75 1.97 16.31
C ASP A 175 4.24 2.26 16.43
N LYS A 176 3.84 2.90 17.52
CA LYS A 176 2.41 3.19 17.79
C LYS A 176 1.78 4.01 16.65
N GLU A 177 2.48 4.99 16.12
CA GLU A 177 1.99 5.87 15.05
C GLU A 177 1.73 5.09 13.76
N CYS A 178 2.65 4.17 13.43
CA CYS A 178 2.53 3.24 12.31
C CYS A 178 1.30 2.34 12.49
N TYR A 179 1.10 1.76 13.67
CA TYR A 179 -0.07 0.91 13.94
C TYR A 179 -1.40 1.68 13.85
N ASP A 180 -1.43 2.94 14.27
CA ASP A 180 -2.62 3.80 14.18
C ASP A 180 -2.99 4.14 12.72
N GLY A 181 -2.00 4.17 11.82
CA GLY A 181 -2.18 4.38 10.38
C GLY A 181 -2.74 3.18 9.62
N LEU A 182 -2.48 1.96 10.07
CA LEU A 182 -2.92 0.74 9.37
C LEU A 182 -4.46 0.62 9.25
N PRO A 183 -5.27 0.90 10.29
CA PRO A 183 -6.72 0.98 10.16
C PRO A 183 -7.20 2.03 9.15
N LEU A 184 -6.51 3.18 9.04
CA LEU A 184 -6.84 4.21 8.05
C LEU A 184 -6.66 3.67 6.63
N LEU A 185 -5.56 2.96 6.37
CA LEU A 185 -5.29 2.33 5.08
C LEU A 185 -6.35 1.28 4.75
N LEU A 186 -6.65 0.37 5.68
CA LEU A 186 -7.64 -0.69 5.44
C LEU A 186 -9.03 -0.09 5.19
N ALA A 187 -9.42 0.94 5.95
CA ALA A 187 -10.68 1.62 5.76
C ALA A 187 -10.76 2.38 4.42
N SER A 188 -9.67 3.02 3.98
CA SER A 188 -9.65 3.75 2.71
C SER A 188 -9.84 2.80 1.53
N VAL A 189 -9.19 1.62 1.56
CA VAL A 189 -9.37 0.57 0.54
C VAL A 189 -10.80 -0.01 0.60
N MET A 190 -11.34 -0.26 1.80
CA MET A 190 -12.68 -0.85 1.98
C MET A 190 -13.81 0.08 1.52
N LEU A 191 -13.76 1.36 1.90
CA LEU A 191 -14.79 2.35 1.56
C LEU A 191 -14.99 2.42 0.05
N ARG A 192 -13.90 2.39 -0.73
CA ARG A 192 -13.97 2.50 -2.19
C ARG A 192 -14.36 1.18 -2.85
N ARG A 193 -14.04 0.03 -2.23
CA ARG A 193 -14.50 -1.30 -2.68
C ARG A 193 -15.98 -1.56 -2.46
N SER A 194 -16.61 -0.96 -1.45
CA SER A 194 -18.05 -1.13 -1.21
C SER A 194 -18.93 -0.67 -2.38
N VAL A 195 -18.38 0.13 -3.30
CA VAL A 195 -19.01 0.51 -4.56
C VAL A 195 -18.93 -0.62 -5.61
N LEU A 196 -17.97 -1.54 -5.49
CA LEU A 196 -17.58 -2.47 -6.56
C LEU A 196 -17.88 -3.96 -6.27
N THR A 197 -17.72 -4.48 -5.03
CA THR A 197 -18.03 -5.90 -4.73
C THR A 197 -18.22 -6.16 -3.22
N ARG A 198 -19.31 -6.85 -2.83
CA ARG A 198 -19.51 -7.41 -1.48
C ARG A 198 -18.75 -8.75 -1.35
N ASN A 199 -18.06 -8.97 -0.23
CA ASN A 199 -17.47 -10.25 0.23
C ASN A 199 -15.99 -10.57 -0.14
N ARG A 200 -15.03 -9.72 0.26
CA ARG A 200 -13.65 -10.19 0.45
C ARG A 200 -13.15 -9.85 1.86
N ILE A 201 -12.53 -10.84 2.50
CA ILE A 201 -11.93 -10.74 3.84
C ILE A 201 -10.50 -10.22 3.68
N TYR A 202 -10.12 -9.23 4.50
CA TYR A 202 -8.73 -8.78 4.58
C TYR A 202 -7.99 -9.63 5.59
N HIS A 203 -6.83 -10.14 5.19
CA HIS A 203 -5.97 -10.93 6.03
C HIS A 203 -4.76 -10.08 6.41
N VAL A 204 -4.71 -9.63 7.66
CA VAL A 204 -3.47 -9.13 8.23
C VAL A 204 -2.86 -10.28 9.00
N GLU A 205 -1.77 -10.81 8.47
CA GLU A 205 -1.06 -11.93 9.06
C GLU A 205 0.14 -11.39 9.84
N SER A 206 0.17 -11.70 11.14
CA SER A 206 1.34 -11.56 11.99
C SER A 206 1.58 -12.93 12.59
N THR A 207 2.81 -13.44 12.49
CA THR A 207 3.09 -14.84 12.79
C THR A 207 3.24 -15.13 14.29
N ARG A 208 3.47 -14.13 15.17
CA ARG A 208 3.73 -14.43 16.60
C ARG A 208 3.01 -13.69 17.72
N SER A 209 2.41 -12.52 17.53
CA SER A 209 1.81 -11.83 18.68
C SER A 209 0.29 -12.00 18.72
N ALA A 210 -0.20 -12.90 19.58
CA ALA A 210 -1.63 -12.94 19.93
C ALA A 210 -2.11 -11.55 20.38
N LEU A 211 -1.25 -10.77 21.04
CA LEU A 211 -1.50 -9.38 21.43
C LEU A 211 -1.64 -8.46 20.21
N ALA A 212 -0.73 -8.52 19.23
CA ALA A 212 -0.83 -7.72 18.01
C ALA A 212 -2.06 -8.12 17.18
N LYS A 213 -2.35 -9.43 17.08
CA LYS A 213 -3.60 -9.93 16.48
C LYS A 213 -4.83 -9.40 17.21
N MET A 214 -4.84 -9.44 18.54
CA MET A 214 -5.95 -8.91 19.35
C MET A 214 -6.10 -7.40 19.20
N HIS A 215 -5.00 -6.66 19.20
CA HIS A 215 -5.02 -5.21 19.05
C HIS A 215 -5.50 -4.81 17.65
N LEU A 216 -5.02 -5.52 16.62
CA LEU A 216 -5.46 -5.33 15.25
C LEU A 216 -6.94 -5.71 15.07
N LEU A 217 -7.39 -6.84 15.63
CA LEU A 217 -8.81 -7.22 15.63
C LEU A 217 -9.68 -6.20 16.37
N ALA A 218 -9.22 -5.67 17.51
CA ALA A 218 -9.90 -4.63 18.25
C ALA A 218 -10.00 -3.33 17.44
N LEU A 219 -8.92 -2.93 16.76
CA LEU A 219 -8.89 -1.79 15.85
C LEU A 219 -9.85 -1.99 14.68
N LEU A 220 -9.82 -3.16 14.03
CA LEU A 220 -10.74 -3.51 12.94
C LEU A 220 -12.21 -3.51 13.39
N GLN A 221 -12.50 -4.03 14.59
CA GLN A 221 -13.85 -3.99 15.17
C GLN A 221 -14.29 -2.55 15.45
N LYS A 222 -13.45 -1.74 16.09
CA LYS A 222 -13.72 -0.31 16.34
C LYS A 222 -13.97 0.44 15.03
N TYR A 223 -13.17 0.15 14.00
CA TYR A 223 -13.30 0.78 12.69
C TYR A 223 -14.55 0.32 11.91
N SER A 224 -14.91 -0.97 12.00
CA SER A 224 -16.15 -1.48 11.41
C SER A 224 -17.38 -0.79 12.01
N GLY A 225 -17.35 -0.51 13.33
CA GLY A 225 -18.38 0.27 14.01
C GLY A 225 -18.42 1.73 13.52
N TYR A 226 -17.25 2.35 13.35
CA TYR A 226 -17.14 3.70 12.81
C TYR A 226 -17.68 3.81 11.37
N LEU A 227 -17.32 2.88 10.50
CA LEU A 227 -17.79 2.83 9.11
C LEU A 227 -19.31 2.67 9.03
N ARG A 228 -19.90 1.76 9.82
CA ARG A 228 -21.36 1.60 9.92
C ARG A 228 -22.06 2.88 10.37
N ARG A 229 -21.48 3.61 11.34
CA ARG A 229 -22.03 4.89 11.79
C ARG A 229 -21.98 5.95 10.69
N LYS A 230 -20.85 6.09 9.98
CA LYS A 230 -20.73 7.02 8.85
C LYS A 230 -21.71 6.70 7.72
N GLU A 231 -21.84 5.42 7.37
CA GLU A 231 -22.82 4.97 6.36
C GLU A 231 -24.26 5.28 6.78
N HIS A 232 -24.60 5.03 8.05
CA HIS A 232 -25.92 5.34 8.59
C HIS A 232 -26.22 6.85 8.59
N VAL A 233 -25.23 7.69 8.93
CA VAL A 233 -25.36 9.16 8.83
C VAL A 233 -25.55 9.60 7.38
N ALA A 234 -24.75 9.06 6.45
CA ALA A 234 -24.87 9.37 5.02
C ALA A 234 -26.23 8.93 4.45
N ASN A 235 -26.73 7.76 4.84
CA ASN A 235 -28.06 7.28 4.42
C ASN A 235 -29.18 8.15 5.00
N ARG A 236 -29.08 8.58 6.27
CA ARG A 236 -30.04 9.53 6.86
C ARG A 236 -30.07 10.85 6.10
N ALA A 237 -28.91 11.40 5.72
CA ALA A 237 -28.83 12.62 4.92
C ALA A 237 -29.53 12.43 3.55
N ARG A 238 -29.24 11.34 2.83
CA ARG A 238 -29.90 11.02 1.56
C ARG A 238 -31.42 10.87 1.69
N THR A 239 -31.91 10.24 2.75
CA THR A 239 -33.36 10.10 2.98
C THR A 239 -34.03 11.44 3.29
N ARG A 240 -33.36 12.35 4.00
CA ARG A 240 -33.87 13.70 4.25
C ARG A 240 -33.95 14.51 2.96
N ASP A 241 -32.91 14.46 2.14
CA ASP A 241 -32.90 15.15 0.83
C ASP A 241 -33.97 14.60 -0.12
N ALA A 242 -34.18 13.27 -0.12
CA ALA A 242 -35.24 12.65 -0.91
C ALA A 242 -36.64 13.09 -0.43
N ALA A 243 -36.87 13.10 0.89
CA ALA A 243 -38.13 13.58 1.46
C ALA A 243 -38.38 15.07 1.15
N ALA A 244 -37.35 15.92 1.22
CA ALA A 244 -37.44 17.33 0.87
C ALA A 244 -37.82 17.55 -0.60
N ARG A 245 -37.30 16.73 -1.53
CA ARG A 245 -37.65 16.79 -2.95
C ARG A 245 -39.09 16.36 -3.23
N VAL A 246 -39.59 15.33 -2.54
CA VAL A 246 -41.00 14.88 -2.67
C VAL A 246 -41.97 15.96 -2.19
N SER A 247 -41.64 16.66 -1.10
CA SER A 247 -42.46 17.78 -0.61
C SER A 247 -42.50 18.98 -1.56
N GLN A 248 -41.48 19.17 -2.41
CA GLN A 248 -41.45 20.24 -3.40
C GLN A 248 -42.20 19.89 -4.70
N THR A 249 -42.33 18.61 -5.05
CA THR A 249 -43.08 18.18 -6.25
C THR A 249 -44.56 17.90 -5.99
N GLY A 250 -44.98 17.74 -4.72
CA GLY A 250 -46.39 17.62 -4.33
C GLY A 250 -47.17 18.94 -4.25
N GLY A 251 -46.50 20.09 -4.40
CA GLY A 251 -47.10 21.43 -4.37
C GLY A 251 -47.69 21.87 -5.70
N GLY A 252 -48.52 21.03 -6.33
CA GLY A 252 -49.18 21.34 -7.60
C GLY A 252 -50.70 21.20 -7.51
N SER A 253 -51.38 22.34 -7.38
CA SER A 253 -52.82 22.55 -7.57
C SER A 253 -53.77 22.26 -6.40
N THR A 254 -54.01 23.27 -5.56
CA THR A 254 -55.37 23.76 -5.32
C THR A 254 -55.37 25.27 -5.09
N THR A 255 -56.28 25.93 -5.80
CA THR A 255 -56.51 27.37 -5.92
C THR A 255 -57.01 28.06 -4.64
N LYS A 256 -56.47 29.26 -4.37
CA LYS A 256 -57.06 30.49 -3.78
C LYS A 256 -58.14 30.35 -2.69
N LYS A 257 -57.86 30.92 -1.50
CA LYS A 257 -58.55 32.15 -1.05
C LYS A 257 -57.82 32.85 0.11
N ASP A 258 -57.94 34.17 0.07
CA ASP A 258 -57.25 35.20 0.84
C ASP A 258 -57.46 35.15 2.37
N GLY A 259 -56.47 35.66 3.12
CA GLY A 259 -56.58 35.85 4.56
C GLY A 259 -55.31 36.36 5.22
N SER A 260 -55.12 37.67 5.19
CA SER A 260 -54.13 38.49 5.90
C SER A 260 -53.88 38.11 7.37
N CYS A 261 -52.61 38.00 7.77
CA CYS A 261 -51.99 38.75 8.89
C CYS A 261 -50.52 38.34 9.07
N ALA A 262 -49.64 39.33 9.24
CA ALA A 262 -48.24 39.22 9.65
C ALA A 262 -48.06 39.98 10.98
N PRO A 263 -46.86 39.99 11.58
CA PRO A 263 -45.94 38.88 11.86
C PRO A 263 -45.74 38.73 13.39
N ASP A 264 -45.17 37.62 13.84
CA ASP A 264 -44.51 37.65 15.16
C ASP A 264 -43.17 36.93 15.13
N ALA A 265 -42.24 37.52 15.84
CA ALA A 265 -40.81 37.34 15.72
C ALA A 265 -40.25 36.44 16.82
N ARG A 266 -39.09 35.86 16.52
CA ARG A 266 -38.07 35.32 17.44
C ARG A 266 -38.39 33.97 18.08
N GLU A 267 -37.69 32.95 17.58
CA GLU A 267 -36.70 32.20 18.36
C GLU A 267 -35.89 31.35 17.38
N ARG A 268 -34.65 31.77 17.08
CA ARG A 268 -33.64 30.90 16.48
C ARG A 268 -32.69 30.54 17.59
N GLU A 269 -32.74 29.28 18.00
CA GLU A 269 -31.76 28.67 18.88
C GLU A 269 -30.43 28.55 18.13
N ASP A 270 -29.38 29.08 18.73
CA ASP A 270 -28.00 28.89 18.32
C ASP A 270 -27.57 27.46 18.65
N GLU A 271 -27.46 26.59 17.64
CA GLU A 271 -26.71 25.34 17.75
C GLU A 271 -25.20 25.67 17.75
N VAL A 272 -24.67 25.89 18.95
CA VAL A 272 -23.24 25.97 19.23
C VAL A 272 -22.62 24.58 19.01
N PHE A 273 -21.80 24.46 17.96
CA PHE A 273 -20.88 23.34 17.79
C PHE A 273 -19.82 23.39 18.89
N TYR A 274 -19.96 22.56 19.92
CA TYR A 274 -18.82 22.20 20.78
C TYR A 274 -17.85 21.35 19.96
N ALA A 275 -16.68 21.91 19.67
CA ALA A 275 -15.52 21.12 19.33
C ALA A 275 -15.14 20.31 20.59
N ASP A 276 -15.33 18.99 20.53
CA ASP A 276 -14.73 18.07 21.50
C ASP A 276 -13.21 18.15 21.34
N THR A 277 -12.57 19.02 22.11
CA THR A 277 -11.15 18.94 22.42
C THR A 277 -10.96 17.70 23.29
N MET A 278 -10.43 16.64 22.70
CA MET A 278 -9.92 15.49 23.46
C MET A 278 -8.80 15.96 24.40
N SER A 279 -9.11 16.15 25.68
CA SER A 279 -8.11 16.18 26.74
C SER A 279 -7.52 14.78 26.88
N MET A 280 -6.22 14.67 26.62
CA MET A 280 -5.41 13.52 27.02
C MET A 280 -5.22 13.56 28.54
N PRO A 281 -5.30 12.43 29.26
CA PRO A 281 -4.87 12.37 30.65
C PRO A 281 -3.35 12.53 30.75
N ASP A 282 -2.93 13.37 31.69
CA ASP A 282 -1.53 13.65 32.01
C ASP A 282 -0.71 12.36 32.21
N SER A 283 0.39 12.30 31.48
CA SER A 283 1.41 11.26 31.60
C SER A 283 2.01 11.27 33.00
N THR A 284 1.82 10.17 33.72
CA THR A 284 2.54 9.88 34.96
C THR A 284 4.02 9.67 34.62
N THR A 285 4.87 10.54 35.15
CA THR A 285 6.32 10.50 35.03
C THR A 285 6.87 9.27 35.76
N CYS A 286 7.47 8.32 35.03
CA CYS A 286 8.36 7.32 35.61
C CYS A 286 9.80 7.67 35.24
N SER A 287 10.51 8.30 36.17
CA SER A 287 11.95 8.47 36.15
C SER A 287 12.62 7.13 36.49
N PHE A 288 13.45 6.61 35.59
CA PHE A 288 14.41 5.56 35.91
C PHE A 288 15.81 6.17 35.91
N SER A 289 16.38 6.32 37.10
CA SER A 289 17.80 6.49 37.36
C SER A 289 18.42 5.11 37.65
N GLY A 290 19.55 4.80 37.03
CA GLY A 290 20.26 3.53 37.22
C GLY A 290 21.48 3.47 36.31
N VAL A 291 22.56 4.16 36.65
CA VAL A 291 23.73 3.65 37.40
C VAL A 291 24.71 2.93 36.48
N SER A 292 25.84 3.60 36.29
CA SER A 292 27.05 3.15 35.63
C SER A 292 27.68 1.95 36.32
N THR A 293 28.17 1.02 35.51
CA THR A 293 29.43 0.28 35.72
C THR A 293 30.03 -0.04 34.37
#